data_AF-V5HB32-F1
#
_entry.id   AF-V5HB32-F1
#
_cell.length_a   1.000
_cell.length_b   1.000
_cell.length_c   1.000
_cell.angle_alpha   90.00
_cell.angle_beta   90.00
_cell.angle_gamma   90.00
#
_symmetry.space_group_name_H-M   'P 1'
#
loop_
_entity.id
_entity.type
_entity.pdbx_description
1 polymer ?
#
loop_
_entity_poly.entity_id
_entity_poly.type
_entity_poly.pdbx_seq_one_letter_code
_entity_poly.pdbx_strand_id
1 'polypeptide(L)'
;PRGLDLVVGLFRHGDRAPLVTFPTDMNGNSTFWINGLGNLTARGNETMLEVGKYLRNRYINFSKGEADETYVRSSPQIPMLHECESCARGSLPGQGTEFVSPDENDQASR
;
A
#
# COMPACT_ATOMS: atom_id res chain seq x y z
N PRO A 1 2.80 -24.22 10.56
CA PRO A 1 1.49 -23.98 11.23
C PRO A 1 0.42 -24.89 10.61
N ARG A 2 -0.18 -25.80 11.38
CA ARG A 2 -1.39 -26.53 10.93
C ARG A 2 -2.60 -25.71 11.37
N GLY A 3 -3.50 -25.39 10.43
CA GLY A 3 -4.75 -24.64 10.67
C GLY A 3 -4.56 -23.13 10.73
N LEU A 4 -4.27 -22.49 9.59
CA LEU A 4 -4.41 -21.05 9.44
C LEU A 4 -5.77 -20.84 8.76
N ASP A 5 -6.65 -20.01 9.33
CA ASP A 5 -8.00 -19.75 8.80
C ASP A 5 -8.15 -18.32 8.25
N LEU A 6 -7.50 -17.34 8.89
CA LEU A 6 -7.53 -15.92 8.50
C LEU A 6 -6.22 -15.23 8.87
N VAL A 7 -5.77 -14.32 8.01
CA VAL A 7 -4.64 -13.43 8.28
C VAL A 7 -5.12 -11.99 8.15
N VAL A 8 -4.91 -11.19 9.19
CA VAL A 8 -5.15 -9.75 9.16
C VAL A 8 -3.82 -9.03 9.36
N GLY A 9 -3.47 -8.16 8.42
CA GLY A 9 -2.26 -7.35 8.46
C GLY A 9 -2.60 -5.87 8.47
N LEU A 10 -2.03 -5.12 9.42
CA LEU A 10 -2.07 -3.67 9.43
C LEU A 10 -0.65 -3.16 9.22
N PHE A 11 -0.41 -2.57 8.05
CA PHE A 11 0.89 -2.05 7.66
C PHE A 11 0.85 -0.53 7.63
N ARG A 12 1.98 0.07 8.00
CA ARG A 12 2.21 1.47 7.69
C ARG A 12 2.59 1.60 6.22
N HIS A 13 2.30 2.78 5.66
CA HIS A 13 2.87 3.27 4.41
C HIS A 13 4.40 3.07 4.36
N GLY A 14 4.95 2.86 3.17
CA GLY A 14 6.38 2.86 2.87
C GLY A 14 7.00 4.26 2.89
N ASP A 15 8.26 4.37 2.52
CA ASP A 15 9.01 5.63 2.57
C ASP A 15 8.36 6.75 1.73
N ARG A 16 8.01 7.85 2.39
CA ARG A 16 7.41 9.04 1.77
C ARG A 16 8.24 10.30 2.02
N ALA A 17 8.03 11.30 1.19
CA ALA A 17 8.50 12.65 1.45
C ALA A 17 7.88 13.22 2.74
N PRO A 18 8.53 14.18 3.41
CA PRO A 18 7.95 14.93 4.52
C PRO A 18 6.57 15.49 4.13
N LEU A 19 5.61 15.57 5.06
CA LEU A 19 4.30 16.20 4.76
C LEU A 19 4.46 17.71 4.55
N VAL A 20 5.27 18.32 5.41
CA VAL A 20 5.57 19.74 5.45
C VAL A 20 7.03 19.87 5.86
N THR A 21 7.64 20.98 5.47
CA THR A 21 8.97 21.36 5.93
C THR A 21 8.85 22.54 6.91
N PHE A 22 9.95 22.87 7.57
CA PHE A 22 10.03 24.05 8.44
C PHE A 22 10.38 25.30 7.62
N PRO A 23 10.02 26.52 8.07
CA PRO A 23 10.14 27.74 7.26
C PRO A 23 11.55 28.07 6.75
N THR A 24 12.58 27.64 7.47
CA THR A 24 14.00 27.89 7.11
C THR A 24 14.66 26.69 6.42
N ASP A 25 13.88 25.73 5.93
CA ASP A 25 14.40 24.59 5.20
C ASP A 25 14.93 25.04 3.83
N MET A 26 16.27 25.02 3.69
CA MET A 26 16.94 25.34 2.43
C MET A 26 16.59 24.35 1.30
N ASN A 27 16.05 23.17 1.65
CA ASN A 27 15.61 22.15 0.71
C ASN A 27 14.08 22.15 0.51
N GLY A 28 13.35 23.13 1.02
CA GLY A 28 11.88 23.15 0.99
C GLY A 28 11.28 23.07 -0.42
N ASN A 29 11.94 23.68 -1.41
CA ASN A 29 11.58 23.62 -2.84
C ASN A 29 12.50 22.70 -3.65
N SER A 30 13.23 21.81 -2.99
CA SER A 30 14.17 20.94 -3.69
C SER A 30 13.45 19.93 -4.58
N THR A 31 14.05 19.67 -5.75
CA THR A 31 13.66 18.59 -6.67
C THR A 31 13.97 17.19 -6.13
N PHE A 32 14.54 17.06 -4.92
CA PHE A 32 14.75 15.77 -4.26
C PHE A 32 13.45 14.98 -4.08
N TRP A 33 12.34 15.66 -3.79
CA TRP A 33 11.03 15.04 -3.70
C TRP A 33 10.38 15.02 -5.08
N ILE A 34 10.77 14.06 -5.92
CA ILE A 34 10.33 13.94 -7.32
C ILE A 34 8.80 13.93 -7.43
N ASN A 35 8.13 13.25 -6.49
CA ASN A 35 6.68 13.17 -6.45
C ASN A 35 6.04 14.29 -5.61
N GLY A 36 6.83 15.20 -5.03
CA GLY A 36 6.36 16.23 -4.10
C GLY A 36 6.27 15.76 -2.65
N LEU A 37 6.00 16.72 -1.76
CA LEU A 37 5.82 16.47 -0.33
C LEU A 37 4.60 15.59 -0.04
N GLY A 38 4.70 14.78 1.00
CA GLY A 38 3.68 13.84 1.45
C GLY A 38 3.47 12.62 0.55
N ASN A 39 4.00 12.64 -0.67
CA ASN A 39 3.90 11.54 -1.61
C ASN A 39 4.98 10.50 -1.40
N LEU A 40 4.72 9.29 -1.90
CA LEU A 40 5.67 8.20 -1.77
C LEU A 40 6.93 8.41 -2.58
N THR A 41 8.04 7.94 -2.05
CA THR A 41 9.30 7.85 -2.80
C THR A 41 9.31 6.57 -3.63
N ALA A 42 10.16 6.52 -4.67
CA ALA A 42 10.37 5.29 -5.44
C ALA A 42 10.80 4.11 -4.56
N ARG A 43 11.63 4.38 -3.54
CA ARG A 43 12.03 3.39 -2.54
C ARG A 43 10.85 2.90 -1.69
N GLY A 44 9.93 3.79 -1.35
CA GLY A 44 8.71 3.43 -0.62
C GLY A 44 7.84 2.46 -1.42
N ASN A 45 7.67 2.70 -2.72
CA ASN A 45 6.91 1.82 -3.60
C ASN A 45 7.57 0.43 -3.69
N GLU A 46 8.89 0.40 -3.83
CA GLU A 46 9.66 -0.86 -3.85
C GLU A 46 9.55 -1.61 -2.52
N THR A 47 9.61 -0.89 -1.39
CA THR A 47 9.45 -1.48 -0.06
C THR A 47 8.08 -2.15 0.09
N MET A 48 7.00 -1.49 -0.34
CA MET A 48 5.65 -2.07 -0.29
C MET A 48 5.51 -3.28 -1.21
N LEU A 49 6.15 -3.25 -2.39
CA LEU A 49 6.21 -4.40 -3.28
C LEU A 49 6.92 -5.60 -2.62
N GLU A 50 8.06 -5.38 -1.96
CA GLU A 50 8.79 -6.44 -1.25
C GLU A 50 8.02 -7.00 -0.06
N VAL A 51 7.29 -6.15 0.69
CA VAL A 51 6.35 -6.61 1.72
C VAL A 51 5.30 -7.54 1.09
N GLY A 52 4.72 -7.15 -0.05
CA GLY A 52 3.78 -7.98 -0.77
C GLY A 52 4.34 -9.36 -1.14
N LYS A 53 5.55 -9.39 -1.71
CA LYS A 53 6.27 -10.64 -2.06
C LYS A 53 6.56 -11.50 -0.83
N TYR A 54 6.98 -10.89 0.27
CA TYR A 54 7.23 -11.59 1.54
C TYR A 54 5.95 -12.25 2.06
N LEU A 55 4.83 -11.53 2.06
CA LEU A 55 3.53 -12.07 2.50
C LEU A 55 3.08 -13.23 1.62
N ARG A 56 3.25 -13.12 0.30
CA ARG A 56 2.98 -14.24 -0.62
C ARG A 56 3.82 -15.46 -0.26
N ASN A 57 5.13 -15.31 -0.14
CA ASN A 57 6.03 -16.42 0.17
C ASN A 57 5.71 -17.05 1.52
N ARG A 58 5.33 -16.24 2.51
CA ARG A 58 4.96 -16.71 3.84
C ARG A 58 3.65 -17.51 3.85
N TYR A 59 2.67 -17.09 3.05
CA TYR A 59 1.31 -17.64 3.05
C TYR A 59 0.96 -18.39 1.75
N ILE A 60 1.94 -18.78 0.93
CA ILE A 60 1.73 -19.48 -0.34
C ILE A 60 1.01 -20.82 -0.19
N ASN A 61 1.20 -21.49 0.96
CA ASN A 61 0.54 -22.75 1.28
C ASN A 61 -0.86 -22.54 1.91
N PHE A 62 -1.24 -21.29 2.20
CA PHE A 62 -2.52 -20.92 2.79
C PHE A 62 -3.48 -20.30 1.77
N SER A 63 -2.98 -19.43 0.87
CA SER A 63 -3.78 -18.78 -0.17
C SER A 63 -3.54 -19.44 -1.53
N LYS A 64 -4.63 -19.78 -2.23
CA LYS A 64 -4.59 -20.26 -3.62
C LYS A 64 -4.26 -19.13 -4.58
N GLY A 65 -4.40 -17.89 -4.12
CA GLY A 65 -4.07 -16.68 -4.87
C GLY A 65 -5.22 -16.21 -5.76
N GLU A 66 -6.44 -16.62 -5.44
CA GLU A 66 -7.66 -16.14 -6.07
C GLU A 66 -7.99 -14.72 -5.60
N ALA A 67 -8.63 -13.92 -6.47
CA ALA A 67 -8.97 -12.53 -6.18
C ALA A 67 -9.92 -12.35 -4.98
N ASP A 68 -10.81 -13.32 -4.75
CA ASP A 68 -11.82 -13.32 -3.68
C ASP A 68 -11.25 -13.67 -2.29
N GLU A 69 -10.04 -14.25 -2.24
CA GLU A 69 -9.39 -14.62 -0.98
C GLU A 69 -8.77 -13.42 -0.25
N THR A 70 -8.53 -12.31 -0.95
CA THR A 70 -7.73 -11.19 -0.43
C THR A 70 -8.49 -9.88 -0.51
N TYR A 71 -8.71 -9.27 0.66
CA TYR A 71 -9.27 -7.93 0.77
C TYR A 71 -8.19 -6.94 1.18
N VAL A 72 -8.02 -5.86 0.40
CA VAL A 72 -7.07 -4.78 0.68
C VAL A 72 -7.82 -3.46 0.80
N ARG A 73 -7.58 -2.74 1.89
CA ARG A 73 -8.18 -1.42 2.14
C ARG A 73 -7.10 -0.39 2.49
N SER A 74 -7.18 0.77 1.86
CA SER A 74 -6.32 1.93 2.12
C SER A 74 -7.10 3.07 2.79
N SER A 75 -6.38 4.05 3.35
CA SER A 75 -6.97 5.34 3.71
C SER A 75 -7.20 6.20 2.46
N PRO A 76 -8.17 7.14 2.44
CA PRO A 76 -8.55 7.96 1.26
C PRO A 76 -7.49 8.92 0.74
N GLN A 77 -6.27 8.89 1.27
CA GLN A 77 -5.19 9.70 0.74
C GLN A 77 -4.65 9.04 -0.53
N ILE A 78 -4.68 9.75 -1.66
CA ILE A 78 -4.21 9.28 -2.98
C ILE A 78 -2.85 8.54 -2.92
N PRO A 79 -1.83 8.96 -2.13
CA PRO A 79 -0.56 8.24 -2.04
C PRO A 79 -0.67 6.84 -1.43
N MET A 80 -1.64 6.62 -0.54
CA MET A 80 -1.86 5.35 0.16
C MET A 80 -2.54 4.30 -0.73
N LEU A 81 -3.31 4.73 -1.74
CA LEU A 81 -3.92 3.81 -2.69
C LEU A 81 -2.86 3.12 -3.56
N HIS A 82 -1.93 3.91 -4.13
CA HIS A 82 -0.81 3.40 -4.91
C HIS A 82 0.07 2.41 -4.11
N GLU A 83 0.21 2.63 -2.80
CA GLU A 83 0.92 1.69 -1.92
C GLU A 83 0.21 0.37 -1.76
N CYS A 84 -1.10 0.43 -1.50
CA CYS A 84 -1.92 -0.76 -1.40
C CYS A 84 -1.90 -1.55 -2.71
N GLU A 85 -1.88 -0.87 -3.86
CA GLU A 85 -1.67 -1.50 -5.17
C GLU A 85 -0.28 -2.13 -5.28
N SER A 86 0.80 -1.44 -4.92
CA SER A 86 2.16 -2.00 -4.95
C SER A 86 2.29 -3.25 -4.06
N CYS A 87 1.74 -3.21 -2.85
CA CYS A 87 1.72 -4.34 -1.93
C CYS A 87 0.87 -5.50 -2.47
N ALA A 88 -0.35 -5.22 -2.95
CA ALA A 88 -1.24 -6.21 -3.52
C ALA A 88 -0.62 -6.90 -4.75
N ARG A 89 0.01 -6.13 -5.65
CA ARG A 89 0.72 -6.66 -6.82
C ARG A 89 1.88 -7.58 -6.44
N GLY A 90 2.58 -7.29 -5.34
CA GLY A 90 3.62 -8.17 -4.80
C GLY A 90 3.05 -9.45 -4.21
N SER A 91 1.87 -9.37 -3.59
CA SER A 91 1.20 -10.52 -3.00
C SER A 91 0.48 -11.42 -4.02
N LEU A 92 -0.14 -10.85 -5.05
CA LEU A 92 -0.96 -11.55 -6.06
C LEU A 92 -0.57 -11.11 -7.49
N PRO A 93 0.57 -11.58 -8.02
CA PRO A 93 0.96 -11.25 -9.38
C PRO A 93 0.02 -11.92 -10.39
N GLY A 94 -0.88 -11.15 -11.01
CA GLY A 94 -1.65 -11.58 -12.19
C GLY A 94 -3.15 -11.83 -12.00
N GLN A 95 -3.72 -11.56 -10.83
CA GLN A 95 -5.17 -11.62 -10.61
C GLN A 95 -5.75 -10.25 -10.30
N GLY A 96 -6.94 -9.97 -10.82
CA GLY A 96 -7.64 -8.69 -10.62
C GLY A 96 -7.95 -8.51 -9.13
N THR A 97 -7.14 -7.75 -8.43
CA THR A 97 -7.42 -7.37 -7.05
C THR A 97 -8.49 -6.29 -7.07
N GLU A 98 -9.60 -6.52 -6.35
CA GLU A 98 -10.63 -5.49 -6.21
C GLU A 98 -10.11 -4.41 -5.26
N PHE A 99 -9.84 -3.23 -5.82
CA PHE A 99 -9.40 -2.06 -5.06
C PHE A 99 -10.62 -1.26 -4.65
N VAL A 100 -11.04 -1.41 -3.39
CA VAL A 100 -12.12 -0.57 -2.87
C VAL A 100 -11.52 0.77 -2.45
N SER A 101 -11.78 1.80 -3.25
CA SER A 101 -11.51 3.16 -2.83
C SER A 101 -12.47 3.51 -1.67
N PRO A 102 -11.99 4.12 -0.57
CA PRO A 102 -12.87 4.51 0.53
C PRO A 102 -14.00 5.47 0.10
N ASP A 103 -13.85 6.18 -1.02
CA ASP A 103 -14.86 7.09 -1.57
C ASP A 103 -16.11 6.38 -2.10
N GLU A 104 -16.02 5.10 -2.49
CA GLU A 104 -17.19 4.31 -2.94
C GLU A 104 -18.11 3.88 -1.78
N ASN A 105 -17.60 3.86 -0.54
CA ASN A 105 -18.38 3.48 0.64
C ASN A 105 -18.81 4.68 1.49
N ASP A 106 -18.17 5.85 1.36
CA ASP A 106 -18.52 7.07 2.10
C ASP A 106 -19.75 7.81 1.52
N GLN A 107 -20.20 7.45 0.31
CA GLN A 107 -21.49 7.88 -0.25
C GLN A 107 -22.68 7.08 0.30
N ALA A 108 -22.45 5.97 1.00
CA ALA A 108 -23.51 5.20 1.66
C ALA A 108 -23.79 5.67 3.10
N SER A 109 -23.01 6.62 3.62
CA SER A 109 -23.13 7.14 4.98
C SER A 109 -23.31 8.66 5.08
N ARG A 110 -23.85 9.31 4.04
CA ARG A 110 -24.34 10.70 4.11
C ARG A 110 -25.74 10.83 3.52
#